data_AF-T0NAQ3-F1
#
_entry.id   AF-T0NAQ3-F1
#
_cell.length_a   1.000
_cell.length_b   1.000
_cell.length_c   1.000
_cell.angle_alpha   90.00
_cell.angle_beta   90.00
_cell.angle_gamma   90.00
#
_symmetry.space_group_name_H-M   'P 1'
#
loop_
_entity.id
_entity.type
_entity.pdbx_description
1 polymer ?
#
loop_
_entity_poly.entity_id
_entity_poly.type
_entity_poly.pdbx_seq_one_letter_code
_entity_poly.pdbx_strand_id
1 'polypeptide(L)'
;MDQSVEDIIENGDKFFQKDKLIDAIREYQKAFDLVGKEENDDTADLAYKLSQAYNSLESKNDQNSRKFAEISLSIHRKNGEKELEVMDLINLGYIELDASKKEEGEAFFNEALMLSDSLKDPFLFCTSLNAIAEMKAASAKTRNEASKMYEQVLKISEETEDWENFFEAKRGQIGIIRSGGEEEKALQSAMEALDKIDKIASGIKNKKEKKEFRKSLSFIYDLASAHSHGAGKC
;
A
#
# COMPACT_ATOMS: atom_id res chain seq x y z
N MET A 1 9.03 34.37 11.12
CA MET A 1 8.47 33.25 11.87
C MET A 1 9.11 32.02 11.29
N ASP A 2 10.00 31.37 12.05
CA ASP A 2 10.49 30.05 11.65
C ASP A 2 9.29 29.10 11.66
N GLN A 3 9.09 28.36 10.56
CA GLN A 3 8.09 27.30 10.48
C GLN A 3 8.48 26.18 11.44
N SER A 4 7.51 25.61 12.16
CA SER A 4 7.76 24.42 12.98
C SER A 4 8.09 23.21 12.09
N VAL A 5 8.70 22.16 12.66
CA VAL A 5 8.93 20.89 11.95
C VAL A 5 7.60 20.27 11.51
N GLU A 6 6.59 20.31 12.38
CA GLU A 6 5.23 19.84 12.08
C GLU A 6 4.63 20.57 10.86
N ASP A 7 4.75 21.90 10.79
CA ASP A 7 4.25 22.69 9.64
C ASP A 7 4.94 22.27 8.33
N ILE A 8 6.24 21.95 8.38
CA ILE A 8 7.03 21.49 7.23
C ILE A 8 6.54 20.11 6.79
N ILE A 9 6.37 19.17 7.72
CA ILE A 9 5.87 17.82 7.42
C ILE A 9 4.47 17.89 6.82
N GLU A 10 3.56 18.68 7.38
CA GLU A 10 2.21 18.86 6.83
C GLU A 10 2.22 19.41 5.40
N ASN A 11 3.14 20.33 5.10
CA ASN A 11 3.29 20.84 3.74
C ASN A 11 3.82 19.75 2.79
N GLY A 12 4.77 18.94 3.24
CA GLY A 12 5.23 17.74 2.55
C GLY A 12 4.07 16.80 2.21
N ASP A 13 3.23 16.48 3.20
CA ASP A 13 2.05 15.62 3.02
C ASP A 13 1.06 16.20 2.01
N LYS A 14 0.80 17.52 2.06
CA LYS A 14 -0.06 18.22 1.10
C LYS A 14 0.51 18.18 -0.32
N PHE A 15 1.83 18.25 -0.48
CA PHE A 15 2.49 18.12 -1.78
C PHE A 15 2.44 16.68 -2.29
N PHE A 16 2.73 15.70 -1.44
CA PHE A 16 2.68 14.28 -1.77
C PHE A 16 1.28 13.87 -2.25
N GLN A 17 0.23 14.26 -1.52
CA GLN A 17 -1.16 14.02 -1.91
C GLN A 17 -1.57 14.65 -3.25
N LYS A 18 -0.84 15.66 -3.73
CA LYS A 18 -1.06 16.33 -5.02
C LYS A 18 -0.11 15.81 -6.11
N ASP A 19 0.61 14.73 -5.85
CA ASP A 19 1.62 14.15 -6.74
C ASP A 19 2.75 15.14 -7.09
N LYS A 20 3.00 16.12 -6.21
CA LYS A 20 4.09 17.08 -6.33
C LYS A 20 5.33 16.55 -5.62
N LEU A 21 5.83 15.42 -6.10
CA LEU A 21 6.83 14.60 -5.40
C LEU A 21 8.12 15.36 -5.10
N ILE A 22 8.61 16.21 -6.02
CA ILE A 22 9.82 17.01 -5.80
C ILE A 22 9.62 18.03 -4.67
N ASP A 23 8.45 18.66 -4.59
CA ASP A 23 8.14 19.61 -3.51
C ASP A 23 7.96 18.86 -2.17
N ALA A 24 7.32 17.69 -2.20
CA ALA A 24 7.17 16.83 -1.02
C ALA A 24 8.52 16.38 -0.46
N ILE A 25 9.40 15.84 -1.31
CA ILE A 25 10.77 15.44 -0.94
C ILE A 25 11.53 16.63 -0.36
N ARG A 26 11.39 17.83 -0.93
CA ARG A 26 12.06 19.04 -0.42
C ARG A 26 11.61 19.37 1.01
N GLU A 27 10.31 19.36 1.28
CA GLU A 27 9.80 19.63 2.64
C GLU A 27 10.21 18.53 3.61
N TYR A 28 10.05 17.25 3.24
CA TYR A 28 10.45 16.15 4.11
C TYR A 28 11.97 16.14 4.40
N GLN A 29 12.81 16.42 3.41
CA GLN A 29 14.27 16.49 3.62
C GLN A 29 14.64 17.65 4.55
N LYS A 30 13.97 18.80 4.40
CA LYS A 30 14.14 19.95 5.29
C LYS A 30 13.77 19.60 6.73
N ALA A 31 12.66 18.89 6.94
CA ALA A 31 12.30 18.39 8.27
C ALA A 31 13.34 17.36 8.78
N PHE A 32 13.86 16.49 7.91
CA PHE A 32 14.80 15.44 8.27
C PHE A 32 16.15 16.01 8.67
N ASP A 33 16.58 17.10 8.04
CA ASP A 33 17.82 17.79 8.42
C ASP A 33 17.70 18.46 9.81
N LEU A 34 16.49 18.76 10.27
CA LEU A 34 16.22 19.37 11.58
C LEU A 34 16.16 18.33 12.71
N VAL A 35 15.51 17.18 12.48
CA VAL A 35 15.27 16.16 13.54
C VAL A 35 16.00 14.84 13.34
N GLY A 36 16.43 14.54 12.10
CA GLY A 36 16.94 13.23 11.67
C GLY A 36 18.29 12.78 12.23
N LYS A 37 18.84 13.52 13.19
CA LYS A 37 20.01 13.10 13.98
C LYS A 37 19.61 12.31 15.23
N GLU A 38 18.34 12.37 15.61
CA GLU A 38 17.80 11.64 16.74
C GLU A 38 17.25 10.30 16.25
N GLU A 39 17.64 9.19 16.88
CA GLU A 39 17.08 7.86 16.56
C GLU A 39 15.77 7.67 17.34
N ASN A 40 14.76 8.45 16.97
CA ASN A 40 13.42 8.49 17.57
C ASN A 40 12.32 8.27 16.51
N ASP A 41 11.08 8.18 16.98
CA ASP A 41 9.92 7.83 16.14
C ASP A 41 9.64 8.91 15.07
N ASP A 42 9.87 10.20 15.38
CA ASP A 42 9.72 11.29 14.42
C ASP A 42 10.69 11.15 13.23
N THR A 43 11.95 10.75 13.51
CA THR A 43 12.95 10.49 12.47
C THR A 43 12.56 9.26 11.63
N ALA A 44 12.00 8.24 12.25
CA ALA A 44 11.58 7.03 11.56
C ALA A 44 10.39 7.30 10.62
N ASP A 45 9.33 7.97 11.10
CA ASP A 45 8.18 8.36 10.28
C ASP A 45 8.61 9.22 9.08
N LEU A 46 9.52 10.17 9.32
CA LEU A 46 10.00 11.02 8.25
C LEU A 46 10.89 10.28 7.24
N ALA A 47 11.72 9.34 7.70
CA ALA A 47 12.46 8.45 6.82
C ALA A 47 11.51 7.58 5.97
N TYR A 48 10.44 7.06 6.57
CA TYR A 48 9.41 6.31 5.86
C TYR A 48 8.73 7.16 4.77
N LYS A 49 8.31 8.40 5.09
CA LYS A 49 7.74 9.35 4.13
C LYS A 49 8.71 9.69 3.00
N LEU A 50 9.99 9.93 3.30
CA LEU A 50 11.03 10.17 2.28
C LEU A 50 11.21 8.96 1.38
N SER A 51 11.24 7.75 1.95
CA SER A 51 11.32 6.51 1.20
C SER A 51 10.20 6.41 0.16
N GLN A 52 8.95 6.59 0.59
CA GLN A 52 7.79 6.55 -0.29
C GLN A 52 7.86 7.61 -1.39
N ALA A 53 8.20 8.85 -1.02
CA ALA A 53 8.31 9.95 -1.97
C ALA A 53 9.40 9.74 -3.03
N TYR A 54 10.57 9.22 -2.63
CA TYR A 54 11.62 8.85 -3.58
C TYR A 54 11.20 7.70 -4.49
N ASN A 55 10.54 6.66 -3.95
CA ASN A 55 10.10 5.52 -4.76
C ASN A 55 9.03 5.95 -5.78
N SER A 56 8.09 6.80 -5.38
CA SER A 56 7.09 7.36 -6.31
C SER A 56 7.73 8.24 -7.39
N LEU A 57 8.82 8.94 -7.08
CA LEU A 57 9.49 9.84 -8.04
C LEU A 57 10.28 9.05 -9.09
N GLU A 58 11.03 8.02 -8.68
CA GLU A 58 11.90 7.24 -9.55
C GLU A 58 11.98 5.77 -9.10
N SER A 59 10.92 5.01 -9.30
CA SER A 59 10.78 3.63 -8.79
C SER A 59 11.82 2.63 -9.32
N LYS A 60 12.49 2.94 -10.44
CA LYS A 60 13.58 2.11 -10.99
C LYS A 60 14.95 2.39 -10.36
N ASN A 61 15.11 3.51 -9.65
CA ASN A 61 16.34 3.90 -8.98
C ASN A 61 16.11 3.91 -7.47
N ASP A 62 16.37 2.78 -6.84
CA ASP A 62 16.02 2.55 -5.44
C ASP A 62 17.00 3.17 -4.43
N GLN A 63 18.09 3.81 -4.87
CA GLN A 63 19.15 4.24 -3.96
C GLN A 63 18.66 5.12 -2.80
N ASN A 64 17.85 6.14 -3.10
CA ASN A 64 17.33 7.03 -2.05
C ASN A 64 16.16 6.40 -1.30
N SER A 65 15.20 5.77 -2.00
CA SER A 65 14.04 5.16 -1.35
C SER A 65 14.46 4.07 -0.38
N ARG A 66 15.32 3.14 -0.83
CA ARG A 66 15.88 2.07 -0.02
C ARG A 66 16.69 2.61 1.17
N LYS A 67 17.55 3.62 0.95
CA LYS A 67 18.33 4.23 2.04
C LYS A 67 17.43 4.73 3.17
N PHE A 68 16.38 5.47 2.84
CA PHE A 68 15.48 6.02 3.86
C PHE A 68 14.58 4.93 4.47
N ALA A 69 14.17 3.93 3.70
CA ALA A 69 13.44 2.77 4.22
C ALA A 69 14.26 1.98 5.25
N GLU A 70 15.57 1.80 5.00
CA GLU A 70 16.47 1.14 5.93
C GLU A 70 16.69 1.94 7.23
N ILE A 71 16.69 3.28 7.15
CA ILE A 71 16.76 4.14 8.34
C ILE A 71 15.51 3.93 9.20
N SER A 72 14.32 4.00 8.60
CA SER A 72 13.03 3.75 9.29
C SER A 72 13.03 2.38 9.97
N LEU A 73 13.32 1.33 9.19
CA LEU A 73 13.38 -0.06 9.67
C LEU A 73 14.36 -0.22 10.84
N SER A 74 15.55 0.39 10.74
CA SER A 74 16.57 0.30 11.78
C SER A 74 16.11 0.94 13.09
N ILE A 75 15.41 2.08 13.03
CA ILE A 75 14.92 2.78 14.21
C ILE A 75 13.78 1.99 14.85
N HIS A 76 12.75 1.61 14.09
CA HIS A 76 11.62 0.83 14.63
C HIS A 76 12.08 -0.51 15.23
N ARG A 77 13.06 -1.19 14.60
CA ARG A 77 13.70 -2.39 15.18
C ARG A 77 14.39 -2.12 16.52
N LYS A 78 15.13 -1.01 16.61
CA LYS A 78 15.87 -0.62 17.82
C LYS A 78 14.90 -0.25 18.95
N ASN A 79 13.80 0.40 18.63
CA ASN A 79 12.76 0.83 19.57
C ASN A 79 11.80 -0.30 19.95
N GLY A 80 11.81 -1.41 19.20
CA GLY A 80 10.97 -2.58 19.45
C GLY A 80 9.54 -2.43 18.93
N GLU A 81 9.33 -1.55 17.95
CA GLU A 81 8.04 -1.23 17.35
C GLU A 81 7.71 -2.24 16.23
N LYS A 82 7.21 -3.40 16.63
CA LYS A 82 7.08 -4.56 15.73
C LYS A 82 6.03 -4.39 14.65
N GLU A 83 4.96 -3.66 14.92
CA GLU A 83 3.92 -3.34 13.94
C GLU A 83 4.48 -2.43 12.83
N LEU A 84 5.29 -1.43 13.19
CA LEU A 84 5.95 -0.54 12.24
C LEU A 84 7.06 -1.25 11.47
N GLU A 85 7.79 -2.17 12.12
CA GLU A 85 8.77 -3.04 11.45
C GLU A 85 8.12 -3.85 10.31
N VAL A 86 6.90 -4.37 10.48
CA VAL A 86 6.16 -5.05 9.40
C VAL A 86 5.93 -4.10 8.22
N MET A 87 5.51 -2.86 8.49
CA MET A 87 5.22 -1.87 7.45
C MET A 87 6.48 -1.41 6.70
N ASP A 88 7.61 -1.29 7.39
CA ASP A 88 8.90 -0.99 6.77
C ASP A 88 9.37 -2.12 5.85
N LEU A 89 9.22 -3.37 6.29
CA LEU A 89 9.57 -4.54 5.50
C LEU A 89 8.71 -4.63 4.23
N ILE A 90 7.40 -4.36 4.34
CA ILE A 90 6.51 -4.29 3.17
C ILE A 90 6.96 -3.16 2.22
N ASN A 91 7.28 -1.98 2.76
CA ASN A 91 7.76 -0.85 1.96
C ASN A 91 9.07 -1.19 1.22
N LEU A 92 10.05 -1.81 1.89
CA LEU A 92 11.26 -2.32 1.24
C LEU A 92 10.95 -3.36 0.17
N GLY A 93 10.03 -4.28 0.44
CA GLY A 93 9.58 -5.29 -0.52
C GLY A 93 9.08 -4.67 -1.83
N TYR A 94 8.27 -3.62 -1.74
CA TYR A 94 7.78 -2.88 -2.90
C TYR A 94 8.89 -2.11 -3.62
N ILE A 95 9.79 -1.45 -2.89
CA ILE A 95 10.94 -0.72 -3.47
C ILE A 95 11.82 -1.66 -4.30
N GLU A 96 12.15 -2.83 -3.78
CA GLU A 96 12.97 -3.82 -4.50
C GLU A 96 12.22 -4.39 -5.72
N LEU A 97 10.92 -4.69 -5.56
CA LEU A 97 10.08 -5.17 -6.66
C LEU A 97 9.99 -4.15 -7.80
N ASP A 98 9.79 -2.87 -7.47
CA ASP A 98 9.76 -1.77 -8.42
C ASP A 98 11.11 -1.59 -9.13
N ALA A 99 12.21 -1.77 -8.41
CA ALA A 99 13.56 -1.82 -8.95
C ALA A 99 13.86 -3.10 -9.76
N SER A 100 12.88 -4.00 -9.92
CA SER A 100 12.98 -5.28 -10.64
C SER A 100 13.89 -6.31 -9.97
N LYS A 101 14.11 -6.17 -8.66
CA LYS A 101 14.86 -7.07 -7.77
C LYS A 101 13.88 -7.95 -7.01
N LYS A 102 13.32 -8.90 -7.75
CA LYS A 102 12.14 -9.66 -7.30
C LYS A 102 12.47 -10.56 -6.10
N GLU A 103 13.62 -11.21 -6.12
CA GLU A 103 14.05 -12.13 -5.06
C GLU A 103 14.23 -11.40 -3.72
N GLU A 104 14.84 -10.22 -3.76
CA GLU A 104 15.00 -9.33 -2.60
C GLU A 104 13.64 -8.84 -2.08
N GLY A 105 12.75 -8.42 -2.97
CA GLY A 105 11.39 -8.00 -2.59
C GLY A 105 10.59 -9.12 -1.94
N GLU A 106 10.64 -10.32 -2.52
CA GLU A 106 10.01 -11.53 -1.95
C GLU A 106 10.59 -11.88 -0.57
N ALA A 107 11.88 -11.68 -0.34
CA ALA A 107 12.49 -11.92 0.97
C ALA A 107 11.91 -10.98 2.04
N PHE A 108 11.82 -9.68 1.76
CA PHE A 108 11.25 -8.71 2.68
C PHE A 108 9.77 -8.96 2.97
N PHE A 109 8.97 -9.28 1.95
CA PHE A 109 7.55 -9.60 2.16
C PHE A 109 7.36 -10.87 3.01
N ASN A 110 8.20 -11.90 2.82
CA ASN A 110 8.14 -13.09 3.66
C ASN A 110 8.56 -12.81 5.11
N GLU A 111 9.55 -11.95 5.33
CA GLU A 111 9.93 -11.50 6.67
C GLU A 111 8.76 -10.76 7.35
N ALA A 112 8.08 -9.86 6.63
CA ALA A 112 6.88 -9.17 7.10
C ALA A 112 5.75 -10.15 7.46
N LEU A 113 5.50 -11.16 6.62
CA LEU A 113 4.48 -12.19 6.88
C LEU A 113 4.81 -13.03 8.11
N MET A 114 6.08 -13.42 8.29
CA MET A 114 6.51 -14.16 9.47
C MET A 114 6.36 -13.33 10.75
N LEU A 115 6.75 -12.05 10.71
CA LEU A 115 6.64 -11.16 11.86
C LEU A 115 5.17 -10.90 12.21
N SER A 116 4.34 -10.53 11.24
CA SER A 116 2.90 -10.31 11.45
C SER A 116 2.16 -11.56 11.97
N ASP A 117 2.48 -12.75 11.48
CA ASP A 117 1.94 -13.99 12.06
C ASP A 117 2.40 -14.19 13.51
N SER A 118 3.64 -13.86 13.85
CA SER A 118 4.14 -13.97 15.23
C SER A 118 3.43 -13.01 16.20
N LEU A 119 3.02 -11.84 15.71
CA LEU A 119 2.24 -10.85 16.47
C LEU A 119 0.78 -11.27 16.65
N LYS A 120 0.29 -12.23 15.84
CA LYS A 120 -1.13 -12.64 15.78
C LYS A 120 -2.06 -11.46 15.48
N ASP A 121 -1.56 -10.48 14.74
CA ASP A 121 -2.33 -9.35 14.24
C ASP A 121 -2.95 -9.72 12.87
N PRO A 122 -4.28 -9.88 12.78
CA PRO A 122 -4.91 -10.28 11.53
C PRO A 122 -4.86 -9.19 10.44
N PHE A 123 -4.77 -7.92 10.80
CA PHE A 123 -4.70 -6.80 9.86
C PHE A 123 -3.32 -6.80 9.18
N LEU A 124 -2.24 -6.81 9.97
CA LEU A 124 -0.87 -6.86 9.46
C LEU A 124 -0.59 -8.15 8.69
N PHE A 125 -1.16 -9.27 9.13
CA PHE A 125 -1.06 -10.54 8.41
C PHE A 125 -1.71 -10.43 7.02
N CYS A 126 -2.91 -9.84 6.92
CA CYS A 126 -3.58 -9.64 5.65
C CYS A 126 -2.82 -8.67 4.73
N THR A 127 -2.26 -7.58 5.28
CA THR A 127 -1.43 -6.64 4.51
C THR A 127 -0.19 -7.33 3.93
N SER A 128 0.53 -8.11 4.76
CA SER A 128 1.71 -8.87 4.30
C SER A 128 1.33 -9.90 3.24
N LEU A 129 0.21 -10.61 3.43
CA LEU A 129 -0.26 -11.64 2.51
C LEU A 129 -0.71 -11.05 1.17
N ASN A 130 -1.38 -9.88 1.19
CA ASN A 130 -1.74 -9.12 0.01
C ASN A 130 -0.51 -8.72 -0.82
N ALA A 131 0.55 -8.21 -0.17
CA ALA A 131 1.77 -7.81 -0.87
C ALA A 131 2.44 -8.97 -1.63
N ILE A 132 2.51 -10.15 -1.01
CA ILE A 132 3.04 -11.36 -1.67
C ILE A 132 2.10 -11.82 -2.80
N ALA A 133 0.79 -11.79 -2.57
CA ALA A 133 -0.20 -12.17 -3.57
C ALA A 133 -0.13 -11.26 -4.81
N GLU A 134 0.06 -9.96 -4.62
CA GLU A 134 0.27 -8.98 -5.69
C GLU A 134 1.50 -9.30 -6.53
N MET A 135 2.65 -9.48 -5.88
CA MET A 135 3.88 -9.87 -6.55
C MET A 135 3.72 -11.18 -7.34
N LYS A 136 3.02 -12.18 -6.77
CA LYS A 136 2.77 -13.48 -7.42
C LYS A 136 1.76 -13.37 -8.56
N ALA A 137 0.80 -12.46 -8.51
CA ALA A 137 -0.21 -12.28 -9.56
C ALA A 137 0.39 -11.82 -10.90
N ALA A 138 1.54 -11.12 -10.85
CA ALA A 138 2.25 -10.62 -12.03
C ALA A 138 2.77 -11.74 -12.97
N SER A 139 2.87 -12.99 -12.49
CA SER A 139 3.33 -14.12 -13.30
C SER A 139 2.25 -15.20 -13.46
N ALA A 140 2.03 -15.65 -14.69
CA ALA A 140 1.10 -16.73 -14.99
C ALA A 140 1.42 -18.04 -14.23
N LYS A 141 2.69 -18.27 -13.88
CA LYS A 141 3.12 -19.48 -13.15
C LYS A 141 2.66 -19.49 -11.70
N THR A 142 2.62 -18.32 -11.06
CA THR A 142 2.30 -18.15 -9.63
C THR A 142 0.91 -17.57 -9.40
N ARG A 143 0.15 -17.29 -10.47
CA ARG A 143 -1.20 -16.71 -10.41
C ARG A 143 -2.17 -17.52 -9.57
N ASN A 144 -2.12 -18.85 -9.64
CA ASN A 144 -2.97 -19.73 -8.82
C ASN A 144 -2.62 -19.66 -7.33
N GLU A 145 -1.35 -19.43 -6.97
CA GLU A 145 -0.95 -19.20 -5.58
C GLU A 145 -1.50 -17.85 -5.11
N ALA A 146 -1.34 -16.80 -5.91
CA ALA A 146 -1.90 -15.47 -5.63
C ALA A 146 -3.42 -15.51 -5.40
N SER A 147 -4.18 -16.22 -6.24
CA SER A 147 -5.63 -16.36 -6.05
C SER A 147 -6.00 -16.96 -4.69
N LYS A 148 -5.29 -18.00 -4.24
CA LYS A 148 -5.54 -18.63 -2.93
C LYS A 148 -5.21 -17.69 -1.78
N MET A 149 -4.13 -16.90 -1.93
CA MET A 149 -3.73 -15.91 -0.93
C MET A 149 -4.77 -14.80 -0.83
N TYR A 150 -5.26 -14.27 -1.96
CA TYR A 150 -6.35 -13.31 -1.96
C TYR A 150 -7.64 -13.88 -1.36
N GLU A 151 -7.99 -15.15 -1.64
CA GLU A 151 -9.15 -15.80 -0.99
C GLU A 151 -8.99 -15.87 0.53
N GLN A 152 -7.79 -16.14 1.03
CA GLN A 152 -7.49 -16.14 2.45
C GLN A 152 -7.62 -14.74 3.06
N VAL A 153 -7.08 -13.70 2.41
CA VAL A 153 -7.25 -12.31 2.85
C VAL A 153 -8.73 -11.94 2.90
N LEU A 154 -9.48 -12.18 1.82
CA LEU A 154 -10.91 -11.85 1.76
C LEU A 154 -11.70 -12.47 2.91
N LYS A 155 -11.41 -13.72 3.26
CA LYS A 155 -12.07 -14.39 4.37
C LYS A 155 -11.74 -13.73 5.71
N ILE A 156 -10.45 -13.55 6.02
CA ILE A 156 -10.01 -12.98 7.30
C ILE A 156 -10.50 -11.55 7.43
N SER A 157 -10.28 -10.72 6.41
CA SER A 157 -10.67 -9.32 6.39
C SER A 157 -12.19 -9.12 6.43
N GLU A 158 -12.99 -10.05 5.90
CA GLU A 158 -14.44 -9.99 6.08
C GLU A 158 -14.87 -10.35 7.51
N GLU A 159 -14.20 -11.32 8.15
CA GLU A 159 -14.44 -11.69 9.56
C GLU A 159 -14.03 -10.58 10.54
N THR A 160 -12.98 -9.81 10.23
CA THR A 160 -12.47 -8.71 11.07
C THR A 160 -12.98 -7.33 10.68
N GLU A 161 -13.82 -7.22 9.64
CA GLU A 161 -14.28 -5.96 9.04
C GLU A 161 -13.14 -5.03 8.58
N ASP A 162 -12.01 -5.62 8.18
CA ASP A 162 -10.88 -4.93 7.55
C ASP A 162 -11.15 -4.68 6.06
N TRP A 163 -11.96 -3.66 5.80
CA TRP A 163 -12.39 -3.38 4.43
C TRP A 163 -11.27 -2.90 3.51
N GLU A 164 -10.19 -2.35 4.03
CA GLU A 164 -9.05 -1.93 3.21
C GLU A 164 -8.35 -3.14 2.60
N ASN A 165 -7.89 -4.09 3.43
CA ASN A 165 -7.27 -5.32 2.91
C ASN A 165 -8.25 -6.17 2.10
N PHE A 166 -9.55 -6.18 2.45
CA PHE A 166 -10.57 -6.88 1.68
C PHE A 166 -10.66 -6.36 0.23
N PHE A 167 -10.76 -5.04 0.05
CA PHE A 167 -10.94 -4.48 -1.29
C PHE A 167 -9.63 -4.43 -2.09
N GLU A 168 -8.49 -4.36 -1.43
CA GLU A 168 -7.18 -4.60 -2.04
C GLU A 168 -7.08 -6.03 -2.60
N ALA A 169 -7.46 -7.05 -1.83
CA ALA A 169 -7.50 -8.43 -2.30
C ALA A 169 -8.51 -8.61 -3.46
N LYS A 170 -9.67 -7.92 -3.41
CA LYS A 170 -10.63 -7.91 -4.52
C LYS A 170 -10.04 -7.32 -5.80
N ARG A 171 -9.33 -6.19 -5.71
CA ARG A 171 -8.62 -5.62 -6.86
C ARG A 171 -7.66 -6.63 -7.47
N GLY A 172 -6.90 -7.33 -6.63
CA GLY A 172 -6.00 -8.41 -7.05
C GLY A 172 -6.72 -9.54 -7.80
N GLN A 173 -7.82 -10.06 -7.26
CA GLN A 173 -8.64 -11.09 -7.92
C GLN A 173 -9.18 -10.61 -9.27
N ILE A 174 -9.71 -9.39 -9.34
CA ILE A 174 -10.23 -8.80 -10.58
C ILE A 174 -9.11 -8.68 -11.62
N GLY A 175 -7.92 -8.23 -11.22
CA GLY A 175 -6.74 -8.16 -12.08
C GLY A 175 -6.34 -9.54 -12.64
N ILE A 176 -6.38 -10.58 -11.80
CA ILE A 176 -6.15 -11.97 -12.21
C ILE A 176 -7.17 -12.42 -13.26
N ILE A 177 -8.47 -12.20 -13.03
CA ILE A 177 -9.55 -12.56 -13.96
C ILE A 177 -9.36 -11.85 -15.31
N ARG A 178 -9.10 -10.54 -15.29
CA ARG A 178 -8.84 -9.73 -16.47
C ARG A 178 -7.62 -10.22 -17.25
N SER A 179 -6.54 -10.57 -16.57
CA SER A 179 -5.33 -11.13 -17.19
C SER A 179 -5.52 -12.55 -17.77
N GLY A 180 -6.64 -13.20 -17.46
CA GLY A 180 -7.11 -14.45 -18.09
C GLY A 180 -7.96 -14.21 -19.35
N GLY A 181 -8.27 -12.95 -19.69
CA GLY A 181 -9.13 -12.59 -20.81
C GLY A 181 -10.64 -12.60 -20.50
N GLU A 182 -11.03 -12.77 -19.24
CA GLU A 182 -12.42 -12.90 -18.82
C GLU A 182 -13.02 -11.53 -18.42
N GLU A 183 -13.01 -10.56 -19.33
CA GLU A 183 -13.37 -9.16 -19.03
C GLU A 183 -14.79 -9.00 -18.47
N GLU A 184 -15.77 -9.74 -18.99
CA GLU A 184 -17.15 -9.70 -18.48
C GLU A 184 -17.23 -10.15 -17.00
N LYS A 185 -16.46 -11.18 -16.63
CA LYS A 185 -16.39 -11.65 -15.24
C LYS A 185 -15.65 -10.67 -14.34
N ALA A 186 -14.60 -10.03 -14.86
CA ALA A 186 -13.86 -9.00 -14.13
C ALA A 186 -14.78 -7.79 -13.84
N LEU A 187 -15.55 -7.35 -14.83
CA LEU A 187 -16.53 -6.27 -14.67
C LEU A 187 -17.62 -6.64 -13.67
N GLN A 188 -18.21 -7.83 -13.79
CA GLN A 188 -19.21 -8.32 -12.85
C GLN A 188 -18.66 -8.33 -11.40
N SER A 189 -17.44 -8.83 -11.21
CA SER A 189 -16.80 -8.85 -9.89
C SER A 189 -16.50 -7.44 -9.36
N ALA A 190 -16.10 -6.49 -10.22
CA ALA A 190 -15.92 -5.09 -9.84
C ALA A 190 -17.25 -4.43 -9.42
N MET A 191 -18.36 -4.72 -10.12
CA MET A 191 -19.69 -4.23 -9.76
C MET A 191 -20.17 -4.78 -8.41
N GLU A 192 -19.96 -6.08 -8.15
CA GLU A 192 -20.27 -6.69 -6.86
C GLU A 192 -19.45 -6.07 -5.71
N ALA A 193 -18.18 -5.72 -5.98
CA ALA A 193 -17.36 -5.00 -5.01
C ALA A 193 -17.92 -3.60 -4.73
N LEU A 194 -18.34 -2.85 -5.76
CA LEU A 194 -18.98 -1.54 -5.59
C LEU A 194 -20.29 -1.62 -4.77
N ASP A 195 -21.14 -2.61 -5.05
CA ASP A 195 -22.38 -2.82 -4.30
C ASP A 195 -22.09 -3.09 -2.81
N LYS A 196 -21.03 -3.87 -2.52
CA LYS A 196 -20.58 -4.12 -1.14
C LYS A 196 -20.06 -2.84 -0.48
N ILE A 197 -19.26 -2.03 -1.17
CA ILE A 197 -18.81 -0.72 -0.69
C ILE A 197 -20.00 0.15 -0.32
N ASP A 198 -21.01 0.24 -1.19
CA ASP A 198 -22.20 1.06 -0.94
C ASP A 198 -23.04 0.55 0.22
N LYS A 199 -23.17 -0.78 0.35
CA LYS A 199 -23.84 -1.41 1.50
C LYS A 199 -23.13 -1.06 2.81
N ILE A 200 -21.80 -1.21 2.89
CA ILE A 200 -21.01 -0.86 4.08
C ILE A 200 -21.12 0.64 4.37
N ALA A 201 -20.92 1.48 3.34
CA ALA A 201 -21.00 2.93 3.47
C ALA A 201 -22.39 3.41 3.90
N SER A 202 -23.47 2.66 3.64
CA SER A 202 -24.82 2.97 4.12
C SER A 202 -24.95 2.86 5.65
N GLY A 203 -24.14 2.01 6.30
CA GLY A 203 -24.07 1.85 7.74
C GLY A 203 -23.25 2.92 8.46
N ILE A 204 -22.35 3.61 7.76
CA ILE A 204 -21.50 4.66 8.34
C ILE A 204 -22.33 5.93 8.55
N LYS A 205 -22.56 6.30 9.82
CA LYS A 205 -23.41 7.45 10.21
C LYS A 205 -22.74 8.80 9.95
N ASN A 206 -21.44 8.90 10.25
CA ASN A 206 -20.70 10.14 10.07
C ASN A 206 -20.45 10.38 8.57
N LYS A 207 -20.89 11.55 8.08
CA LYS A 207 -20.75 11.92 6.66
C LYS A 207 -19.29 12.05 6.22
N LYS A 208 -18.40 12.51 7.11
CA LYS A 208 -16.97 12.67 6.84
C LYS A 208 -16.31 11.30 6.71
N GLU A 209 -16.47 10.43 7.70
CA GLU A 209 -15.96 9.05 7.68
C GLU A 209 -16.50 8.28 6.46
N LYS A 210 -17.79 8.40 6.16
CA LYS A 210 -18.39 7.77 4.97
C LYS A 210 -17.74 8.24 3.67
N LYS A 211 -17.42 9.54 3.58
CA LYS A 211 -16.75 10.12 2.41
C LYS A 211 -15.30 9.64 2.33
N GLU A 212 -14.59 9.57 3.45
CA GLU A 212 -13.21 9.10 3.54
C GLU A 212 -13.12 7.60 3.18
N PHE A 213 -14.01 6.77 3.71
CA PHE A 213 -14.15 5.36 3.36
C PHE A 213 -14.36 5.14 1.85
N ARG A 214 -15.29 5.90 1.24
CA ARG A 214 -15.48 5.80 -0.22
C ARG A 214 -14.28 6.29 -1.02
N LYS A 215 -13.57 7.29 -0.49
CA LYS A 215 -12.38 7.85 -1.13
C LYS A 215 -11.21 6.86 -1.09
N SER A 216 -10.98 6.17 0.04
CA SER A 216 -9.89 5.18 0.12
C SER A 216 -10.10 4.01 -0.84
N LEU A 217 -11.36 3.70 -1.18
CA LEU A 217 -11.73 2.62 -2.09
C LEU A 217 -12.04 3.09 -3.52
N SER A 218 -11.63 4.31 -3.88
CA SER A 218 -11.98 4.89 -5.19
C SER A 218 -11.43 4.07 -6.36
N PHE A 219 -10.32 3.35 -6.16
CA PHE A 219 -9.69 2.51 -7.19
C PHE A 219 -10.60 1.40 -7.72
N ILE A 220 -11.59 0.93 -6.94
CA ILE A 220 -12.56 -0.07 -7.42
C ILE A 220 -13.48 0.54 -8.50
N TYR A 221 -13.80 1.83 -8.41
CA TYR A 221 -14.60 2.52 -9.45
C TYR A 221 -13.83 2.54 -10.78
N ASP A 222 -12.52 2.71 -10.75
CA ASP A 222 -11.69 2.70 -11.95
C ASP A 222 -11.73 1.31 -12.64
N LEU A 223 -11.70 0.24 -11.85
CA LEU A 223 -11.80 -1.14 -12.36
C LEU A 223 -13.14 -1.43 -13.05
N ALA A 224 -14.24 -0.89 -12.52
CA ALA A 224 -15.57 -1.02 -13.10
C ALA A 224 -15.76 -0.13 -14.34
N SER A 225 -15.11 1.03 -14.38
CA SER A 225 -15.22 1.99 -15.50
C SER A 225 -14.34 1.66 -16.70
N ALA A 226 -13.27 0.86 -16.52
CA ALA A 226 -12.29 0.53 -17.56
C ALA A 226 -12.91 -0.14 -18.82
N HIS A 227 -14.11 -0.72 -18.73
CA HIS A 227 -14.84 -1.29 -19.88
C HIS A 227 -15.32 -0.23 -20.89
N SER A 228 -15.52 1.02 -20.44
CA SER A 228 -16.10 2.09 -21.28
C SER A 228 -15.19 2.61 -22.39
N HIS A 229 -13.88 2.36 -22.32
CA HIS A 229 -12.89 2.87 -23.30
C HIS A 229 -12.45 1.83 -24.36
N GLY A 230 -12.93 0.58 -24.27
CA GLY A 230 -12.57 -0.51 -25.20
C GLY A 230 -13.58 -0.78 -26.31
N ALA A 231 -14.83 -0.31 -26.20
CA ALA A 231 -15.92 -0.62 -27.14
C ALA A 231 -16.10 0.41 -28.28
N GLY A 232 -15.08 1.24 -28.55
CA GLY A 232 -15.19 2.42 -29.42
C GLY A 232 -14.19 2.52 -30.57
N LYS A 233 -13.57 1.42 -31.00
CA LYS A 233 -12.76 1.39 -32.24
C LYS A 233 -13.05 0.12 -33.03
N CYS A 234 -14.13 0.17 -33.81
CA CYS A 234 -14.26 -0.62 -35.03
C CYS A 234 -13.38 -0.02 -36.13
#